data_AF-A0A949VXR2-F1
#
_entry.id   AF-A0A949VXR2-F1
#
_cell.length_a   1.000
_cell.length_b   1.000
_cell.length_c   1.000
_cell.angle_alpha   90.00
_cell.angle_beta   90.00
_cell.angle_gamma   90.00
#
_symmetry.space_group_name_H-M   'P 1'
#
loop_
_entity.id
_entity.type
_entity.pdbx_description
1 polymer ?
#
loop_
_entity_poly.entity_id
_entity_poly.type
_entity_poly.pdbx_seq_one_letter_code
_entity_poly.pdbx_strand_id
1 'polypeptide(L)' 'MDPFSVVKTAWSVGDTREVECTRLDRQINVEYDSYRRVYIADGHEWIIAGQMAKEDGRKYYILECTE' A
#
# COMPACT_ATOMS: atom_id res chain seq x y z
N MET A 1 -18.34 14.18 0.53
CA MET A 1 -18.35 13.09 1.51
C MET A 1 -17.77 11.89 0.83
N ASP A 2 -16.47 11.69 1.01
CA ASP A 2 -15.69 10.62 0.38
C ASP A 2 -15.96 9.29 1.10
N PRO A 3 -16.58 8.30 0.43
CA PRO A 3 -17.00 7.05 1.06
C PRO A 3 -15.86 6.06 1.36
N PHE A 4 -14.59 6.50 1.30
CA PHE A 4 -13.41 5.67 1.48
C PHE A 4 -12.48 6.15 2.60
N SER A 5 -13.04 6.87 3.57
CA SER A 5 -12.30 7.25 4.78
C SER A 5 -12.17 6.07 5.74
N VAL A 6 -11.52 5.00 5.29
CA VAL A 6 -10.82 4.07 6.21
C VAL A 6 -9.38 4.56 6.28
N VAL A 7 -9.20 5.78 6.78
CA VAL A 7 -7.88 6.20 7.25
C VAL A 7 -7.72 5.55 8.62
N LYS A 8 -7.33 4.27 8.63
CA LYS A 8 -6.66 3.70 9.79
C LYS A 8 -5.37 4.53 9.91
N THR A 9 -5.41 5.60 10.69
CA THR A 9 -4.27 6.53 10.90
C THR A 9 -3.21 5.94 11.80
N ALA A 10 -3.51 4.82 12.45
CA ALA A 10 -2.57 4.09 13.30
C ALA A 10 -2.20 2.78 12.60
N TRP A 11 -1.07 2.80 11.90
CA TRP A 11 -0.41 1.60 11.40
C TRP A 11 0.68 1.22 12.40
N SER A 12 0.75 -0.06 12.75
CA SER A 12 1.84 -0.64 13.52
C SER A 12 2.70 -1.49 12.60
N VAL A 13 3.96 -1.69 12.99
CA VAL A 13 4.84 -2.63 12.29
C VAL A 13 4.18 -4.02 12.26
N GLY A 14 4.14 -4.61 11.07
CA GLY A 14 3.46 -5.88 10.81
C GLY A 14 1.98 -5.77 10.42
N ASP A 15 1.37 -4.58 10.46
CA ASP A 15 0.05 -4.38 9.85
C ASP A 15 0.14 -4.55 8.33
N THR A 16 -0.87 -5.21 7.76
CA THR A 16 -0.97 -5.39 6.31
C THR A 16 -2.13 -4.60 5.72
N ARG A 17 -1.95 -4.06 4.51
CA ARG A 17 -3.03 -3.43 3.73
C ARG A 17 -3.01 -3.86 2.27
N GLU A 18 -4.18 -3.89 1.66
CA GLU A 18 -4.34 -4.17 0.23
C GLU A 18 -4.33 -2.86 -0.56
N VAL A 19 -3.50 -2.78 -1.59
CA VAL A 19 -3.45 -1.62 -2.50
C VAL A 19 -3.49 -2.09 -3.95
N GLU A 20 -4.29 -1.43 -4.79
CA GLU A 20 -4.36 -1.74 -6.21
C GLU A 20 -3.02 -1.47 -6.89
N CYS A 21 -2.56 -2.39 -7.74
CA CYS A 21 -1.28 -2.30 -8.45
C CYS A 21 -1.15 -1.01 -9.26
N THR A 22 -2.23 -0.59 -9.92
CA THR A 22 -2.31 0.66 -10.70
C THR A 22 -2.10 1.90 -9.84
N ARG A 23 -2.46 1.86 -8.55
CA ARG A 23 -2.32 2.97 -7.62
C ARG A 23 -0.87 3.15 -7.20
N LEU A 24 -0.16 2.03 -6.97
CA LEU A 24 1.29 2.03 -6.73
C LEU A 24 2.06 2.47 -7.97
N ASP A 25 1.71 1.95 -9.15
CA ASP A 25 2.33 2.32 -10.43
C ASP A 25 2.21 3.83 -10.70
N ARG A 26 1.03 4.39 -10.45
CA ARG A 26 0.75 5.83 -10.60
C ARG A 26 1.22 6.69 -9.41
N GLN A 27 1.81 6.09 -8.38
CA GLN A 27 2.30 6.78 -7.19
C GLN A 27 1.26 7.70 -6.53
N ILE A 28 -0.01 7.26 -6.49
CA ILE A 28 -1.12 8.06 -5.94
C ILE A 28 -1.10 8.01 -4.41
N ASN A 29 -0.64 9.10 -3.79
CA ASN A 29 -0.43 9.21 -2.33
C ASN A 29 0.58 8.18 -1.80
N VAL A 30 1.58 7.81 -2.60
CA VAL A 30 2.66 6.90 -2.24
C VAL A 30 3.91 7.28 -3.00
N GLU A 31 5.06 7.28 -2.33
CA GLU A 31 6.37 7.49 -2.92
C GLU A 31 7.16 6.17 -2.91
N TYR A 32 7.93 5.89 -3.95
CA TYR A 32 8.80 4.71 -3.98
C TYR A 32 10.26 5.10 -3.74
N ASP A 33 10.80 4.71 -2.59
CA ASP A 33 12.23 4.82 -2.32
C ASP A 33 12.94 3.61 -2.95
N SER A 34 13.56 3.85 -4.11
CA SER A 34 14.28 2.82 -4.86
C SER A 34 15.56 2.31 -4.19
N TYR A 35 16.15 3.10 -3.29
CA TYR A 35 17.38 2.73 -2.58
C TYR A 35 17.09 1.69 -1.49
N ARG A 36 16.05 1.95 -0.69
CA ARG A 36 15.56 1.05 0.36
C ARG A 36 14.59 -0.01 -0.17
N ARG A 37 14.08 0.17 -1.40
CA ARG A 37 13.06 -0.66 -2.07
C ARG A 37 11.76 -0.72 -1.27
N VAL A 38 11.39 0.39 -0.64
CA VAL A 38 10.18 0.54 0.17
C VAL A 38 9.24 1.58 -0.45
N TYR A 39 7.96 1.45 -0.15
CA TYR A 39 6.94 2.43 -0.47
C TYR A 39 6.66 3.28 0.76
N ILE A 40 6.75 4.59 0.65
CA ILE A 40 6.48 5.54 1.73
C ILE A 40 5.07 6.10 1.52
N ALA A 41 4.18 5.88 2.48
CA ALA A 41 2.81 6.37 2.44
C ALA A 41 2.24 6.49 3.84
N ASP A 42 1.43 7.53 4.07
CA ASP A 42 0.82 7.83 5.36
C ASP A 42 1.85 8.05 6.49
N GLY A 43 3.09 8.43 6.14
CA GLY A 43 4.20 8.58 7.09
C GLY A 43 4.87 7.28 7.50
N HIS A 44 4.46 6.15 6.94
CA HIS A 44 5.00 4.82 7.22
C HIS A 44 5.69 4.21 6.00
N GLU A 45 6.57 3.27 6.28
CA GLU A 45 7.27 2.47 5.29
C GLU A 45 6.54 1.16 5.03
N TRP A 46 6.44 0.81 3.76
CA TRP A 46 5.67 -0.33 3.28
C TRP A 46 6.49 -1.18 2.33
N ILE A 47 6.41 -2.49 2.48
CA ILE A 47 6.99 -3.45 1.54
C ILE A 47 5.91 -4.31 0.91
N ILE A 48 6.13 -4.76 -0.32
CA ILE A 48 5.23 -5.74 -0.94
C ILE A 48 5.49 -7.10 -0.30
N ALA A 49 4.58 -7.53 0.58
CA ALA A 49 4.60 -8.86 1.20
C ALA A 49 3.93 -9.92 0.31
N GLY A 50 3.03 -9.50 -0.59
CA GLY A 50 2.35 -10.41 -1.49
C GLY A 50 1.66 -9.71 -2.66
N GLN A 51 1.19 -10.50 -3.61
CA GLN A 51 0.33 -10.04 -4.69
C GLN A 51 -0.87 -10.99 -4.82
N MET A 52 -2.01 -10.43 -5.21
CA MET A 52 -3.22 -11.20 -5.47
C MET A 52 -3.98 -10.61 -6.65
N ALA A 53 -4.60 -11.48 -7.44
CA ALA A 53 -5.54 -11.07 -8.47
C ALA A 53 -6.95 -11.28 -7.93
N LYS A 54 -7.78 -10.23 -7.95
CA LYS A 54 -9.22 -10.36 -7.63
C LYS A 54 -9.98 -10.78 -8.88
N GLU A 55 -11.16 -11.37 -8.67
CA GLU A 55 -12.03 -11.89 -9.73
C GLU A 55 -12.43 -10.83 -10.78
N ASP A 56 -12.40 -9.54 -10.42
CA ASP A 56 -12.60 -8.40 -11.33
C ASP A 56 -11.45 -8.18 -12.34
N GLY A 57 -10.44 -9.07 -12.36
CA GLY A 57 -9.26 -8.97 -13.22
C GLY A 57 -8.22 -7.97 -12.73
N ARG A 58 -8.47 -7.30 -11.60
CA ARG A 58 -7.57 -6.31 -11.01
C ARG A 58 -6.52 -6.97 -10.12
N LYS A 59 -5.28 -6.49 -10.24
CA LYS A 59 -4.16 -6.92 -9.41
C LYS A 59 -4.03 -6.00 -8.21
N TYR A 60 -3.85 -6.60 -7.05
CA TYR A 60 -3.62 -5.94 -5.78
C TYR A 60 -2.30 -6.44 -5.18
N TYR A 61 -1.58 -5.55 -4.55
CA TYR A 61 -0.45 -5.88 -3.69
C TYR A 61 -0.89 -5.83 -2.24
N ILE A 62 -0.34 -6.76 -1.46
CA ILE A 62 -0.41 -6.74 -0.01
C ILE A 62 0.84 -6.02 0.44
N LEU A 63 0.65 -4.86 1.03
CA LEU A 63 1.70 -4.07 1.65
C LEU A 63 1.77 -4.40 3.13
N GLU A 64 2.95 -4.66 3.65
CA GLU A 64 3.22 -4.82 5.07
C GLU A 64 3.96 -3.59 5.58
N CYS A 65 3.48 -3.02 6.69
CA CYS A 65 4.09 -1.88 7.35
C CYS A 65 5.37 -2.34 8.05
N THR A 66 6.50 -1.73 7.72
CA THR A 66 7.80 -2.06 8.31
C THR A 66 8.25 -1.06 9.35
N GLU A 67 7.91 0.22 9.21
CA GLU A 67 8.19 1.32 10.15
C GLU A 67 7.11 2.40 10.12
#